data_AF-A0A099J3J8-F1
#
_entry.id   AF-A0A099J3J8-F1
#
_cell.length_a   1.000
_cell.length_b   1.000
_cell.length_c   1.000
_cell.angle_alpha   90.00
_cell.angle_beta   90.00
_cell.angle_gamma   90.00
#
_symmetry.space_group_name_H-M   'P 1'
#
loop_
_entity.id
_entity.type
_entity.pdbx_description
1 polymer ?
#
loop_
_entity_poly.entity_id
_entity_poly.type
_entity_poly.pdbx_seq_one_letter_code
_entity_poly.pdbx_strand_id
1 'polypeptide(L)' 'MAMALIPSQTLVTVTVPGYSLETASDALRLALIPFPDARIVALTLQTNWTSALFGKISLLAVVEYTPAT' A
#
# COMPACT_ATOMS: atom_id res chain seq x y z
N MET A 1 14.29 31.80 -3.03
CA MET A 1 12.95 31.31 -2.65
C MET A 1 13.11 29.85 -2.23
N ALA A 2 12.85 29.51 -0.97
CA ALA A 2 12.91 28.12 -0.52
C ALA A 2 11.60 27.44 -0.95
N MET A 3 11.68 26.46 -1.84
CA MET A 3 10.54 25.65 -2.22
C MET A 3 10.24 24.72 -1.04
N ALA A 4 9.14 24.95 -0.33
CA ALA A 4 8.72 24.08 0.76
C ALA A 4 8.29 22.74 0.15
N LEU A 5 9.03 21.68 0.45
CA LEU A 5 8.66 20.32 0.14
C LEU A 5 7.43 19.96 0.99
N ILE A 6 6.26 19.88 0.36
CA ILE A 6 5.01 19.55 1.07
C ILE A 6 4.92 18.02 1.14
N PRO A 7 4.91 17.42 2.35
CA PRO A 7 4.71 15.99 2.49
C PRO A 7 3.35 15.61 1.87
N SER A 8 3.39 14.68 0.94
CA SER A 8 2.23 14.21 0.19
C SER A 8 1.81 12.83 0.69
N GLN A 9 0.51 12.59 0.78
CA GLN A 9 -0.03 11.30 1.19
C GLN A 9 -0.71 10.63 0.00
N THR A 10 -0.47 9.33 -0.14
CA THR A 10 -1.16 8.51 -1.14
C THR A 10 -1.60 7.18 -0.56
N LEU A 11 -2.74 6.67 -1.07
CA LEU A 11 -3.28 5.38 -0.70
C LEU A 11 -2.81 4.33 -1.70
N VAL A 12 -1.99 3.40 -1.25
CA VAL A 12 -1.56 2.22 -2.01
C VAL A 12 -2.46 1.06 -1.63
N THR A 13 -3.23 0.55 -2.59
CA THR A 13 -4.09 -0.61 -2.39
C THR A 13 -3.57 -1.77 -3.23
N VAL A 14 -3.26 -2.90 -2.59
CA VAL A 14 -2.92 -4.15 -3.28
C VAL A 14 -3.96 -5.20 -2.93
N THR A 15 -4.37 -6.00 -3.93
CA THR A 15 -5.33 -7.09 -3.75
C THR A 15 -4.74 -8.35 -4.36
N VAL A 16 -4.67 -9.41 -3.57
CA VAL A 16 -4.15 -10.71 -4.01
C VAL A 16 -5.22 -11.80 -3.84
N PRO A 17 -5.27 -12.78 -4.76
CA PRO A 17 -6.12 -13.95 -4.59
C PRO A 17 -5.64 -14.81 -3.43
N GLY A 18 -6.59 -15.45 -2.75
CA GLY A 18 -6.36 -16.25 -1.56
C GLY A 18 -6.26 -15.43 -0.28
N TYR A 19 -5.73 -16.07 0.76
CA TYR A 19 -5.62 -15.52 2.11
C TYR A 19 -4.16 -15.39 2.58
N SER A 20 -3.21 -15.47 1.65
CA SER A 20 -1.78 -15.46 1.95
C SER A 20 -1.29 -14.05 2.26
N LEU A 21 -1.16 -13.75 3.55
CA LEU A 21 -0.66 -12.48 4.06
C LEU A 21 0.77 -12.19 3.59
N GLU A 22 1.59 -13.23 3.41
CA GLU A 22 2.93 -13.11 2.84
C GLU A 22 2.88 -12.61 1.38
N THR A 23 2.00 -13.20 0.56
CA THR A 23 1.82 -12.78 -0.83
C THR A 23 1.30 -11.34 -0.93
N ALA A 24 0.37 -10.94 -0.05
CA ALA A 24 -0.07 -9.55 0.00
C ALA A 24 1.04 -8.60 0.44
N SER A 25 1.84 -8.99 1.42
CA SER A 25 2.97 -8.19 1.92
C SER A 25 4.04 -8.00 0.85
N ASP A 26 4.34 -9.03 0.07
CA ASP A 26 5.27 -8.95 -1.05
C ASP A 26 4.73 -8.05 -2.17
N ALA A 27 3.46 -8.22 -2.54
CA ALA A 27 2.79 -7.34 -3.50
C ALA A 27 2.79 -5.87 -3.03
N LEU A 28 2.59 -5.63 -1.73
CA LEU A 28 2.67 -4.29 -1.15
C LEU A 28 4.09 -3.72 -1.25
N ARG A 29 5.13 -4.51 -0.94
CA ARG A 29 6.53 -4.08 -1.10
C ARG A 29 6.83 -3.67 -2.54
N LEU A 30 6.38 -4.45 -3.52
CA LEU A 30 6.53 -4.12 -4.94
C LEU A 30 5.81 -2.83 -5.30
N ALA A 31 4.60 -2.61 -4.78
CA ALA A 31 3.82 -1.39 -5.01
C ALA A 31 4.44 -0.14 -4.36
N LEU A 32 5.32 -0.31 -3.37
CA LEU A 32 6.04 0.78 -2.70
C LEU A 32 7.36 1.17 -3.37
N ILE A 33 7.90 0.36 -4.29
CA ILE A 33 9.13 0.66 -5.05
C ILE A 33 9.11 2.06 -5.71
N PRO A 34 8.00 2.54 -6.31
CA PRO A 34 7.95 3.87 -6.92
C PRO A 34 8.03 5.04 -5.93
N PHE A 35 7.94 4.78 -4.62
CA PHE A 35 7.98 5.78 -3.57
C PHE A 35 9.24 5.60 -2.70
N PRO A 36 10.44 5.89 -3.23
CA PRO A 36 11.66 5.91 -2.42
C PRO A 36 11.48 6.94 -1.29
N ASP A 37 11.91 6.58 -0.08
CA ASP A 37 11.78 7.38 1.14
C ASP A 37 10.34 7.57 1.69
N ALA A 38 9.36 6.82 1.17
CA ALA A 38 8.00 6.87 1.71
C ALA A 38 7.88 6.15 3.05
N ARG A 39 7.17 6.77 4.00
CA ARG A 39 6.83 6.20 5.29
C ARG A 39 5.39 5.70 5.28
N ILE A 40 5.18 4.45 5.67
CA ILE A 40 3.83 3.94 5.92
C ILE A 40 3.29 4.58 7.20
N VAL A 41 2.19 5.33 7.08
CA VAL A 41 1.53 6.00 8.21
C VAL A 41 0.29 5.25 8.70
N ALA A 42 -0.34 4.47 7.84
CA ALA A 42 -1.41 3.55 8.21
C ALA A 42 -1.37 2.29 7.33
N LEU A 43 -1.68 1.14 7.92
CA LEU A 43 -1.78 -0.13 7.22
C LEU A 43 -3.03 -0.87 7.70
N THR A 44 -3.90 -1.25 6.78
CA THR A 44 -5.12 -2.01 7.08
C THR A 44 -5.21 -3.24 6.18
N LEU A 45 -5.57 -4.37 6.79
CA LEU A 45 -5.91 -5.60 6.09
C LEU A 45 -7.42 -5.69 5.93
N GLN A 46 -7.88 -5.91 4.71
CA GLN A 46 -9.27 -6.20 4.39
C GLN A 46 -9.35 -7.61 3.81
N THR A 47 -10.12 -8.49 4.45
CA THR A 47 -10.37 -9.85 3.96
C THR A 47 -11.78 -9.94 3.41
N ASN A 48 -11.90 -10.33 2.14
CA ASN A 48 -13.20 -10.60 1.53
C ASN A 48 -13.47 -12.11 1.52
N TRP A 49 -14.31 -12.53 2.47
CA TRP A 49 -14.77 -13.92 2.63
C TRP A 49 -15.93 -14.28 1.69
N THR A 50 -16.64 -13.29 1.14
CA THR A 50 -17.85 -13.50 0.33
C THR A 50 -17.60 -13.97 -1.11
N SER A 51 -16.35 -13.92 -1.59
CA SER A 51 -15.95 -14.68 -2.80
C SER A 51 -15.66 -16.13 -2.43
N ALA A 52 -16.67 -16.90 -2.04
CA ALA A 52 -16.55 -18.26 -1.49
C ALA A 52 -15.84 -19.29 -2.39
N LEU A 53 -15.60 -18.98 -3.68
CA LEU A 53 -14.79 -19.80 -4.60
C LEU A 53 -13.35 -19.31 -4.79
N PHE A 54 -13.06 -18.03 -4.52
CA PHE A 54 -11.76 -17.39 -4.69
C PHE A 54 -11.64 -16.21 -3.73
N GLY A 55 -11.53 -16.49 -2.44
CA GLY A 55 -11.36 -15.45 -1.42
C GLY A 55 -10.17 -14.55 -1.74
N LYS A 56 -10.21 -13.30 -1.28
CA LYS A 56 -9.15 -12.33 -1.53
C LYS A 56 -8.80 -11.59 -0.25
N ILE A 57 -7.54 -11.20 -0.15
CA ILE A 57 -7.08 -10.22 0.82
C ILE A 57 -6.57 -8.98 0.11
N SER A 58 -6.89 -7.84 0.70
CA SER A 58 -6.44 -6.54 0.26
C SER A 58 -5.63 -5.90 1.39
N LEU A 59 -4.46 -5.38 1.08
CA LEU A 59 -3.70 -4.51 1.97
C LEU A 59 -3.85 -3.07 1.47
N LEU A 60 -4.27 -2.20 2.37
CA LEU A 60 -4.39 -0.77 2.15
C LEU A 60 -3.33 -0.08 3.00
N ALA A 61 -2.34 0.51 2.35
CA ALA A 61 -1.29 1.28 2.99
C ALA A 61 -1.43 2.75 2.62
N VAL A 62 -1.53 3.61 3.62
CA VAL A 62 -1.34 5.05 3.41
C VAL A 62 0.14 5.33 3.59
N VAL A 63 0.75 5.90 2.56
CA VAL A 63 2.15 6.29 2.59
C VAL A 63 2.29 7.79 2.47
N GLU A 64 3.16 8.34 3.31
CA GLU A 64 3.59 9.72 3.27
C GLU A 64 4.95 9.76 2.59
N TYR A 65 5.07 10.57 1.54
CA TYR A 65 6.30 10.71 0.78
C TYR A 65 6.55 12.18 0.47
N THR A 66 7.82 12.52 0.30
CA THR A 66 8.22 13.85 -0.16
C THR A 66 8.51 13.76 -1.65
N PRO A 67 7.69 14.37 -2.54
CA PRO A 67 7.99 14.35 -3.96
C PRO A 67 9.29 15.12 -4.21
N ALA A 68 10.33 14.40 -4.66
CA ALA A 68 11.52 15.03 -5.22
C ALA A 68 11.10 15.75 -6.51
N THR A 69 11.35 17.06 -6.58
CA THR A 69 11.04 17.90 -7.76
C THR A 69 11.93 17.54 -8.93
#